data_AF-A0A257THL2-F1
#
_entry.id   AF-A0A257THL2-F1
#
_cell.length_a   1.000
_cell.length_b   1.000
_cell.length_c   1.000
_cell.angle_alpha   90.00
_cell.angle_beta   90.00
_cell.angle_gamma   90.00
#
_symmetry.space_group_name_H-M   'P 1'
#
loop_
_entity.id
_entity.type
_entity.pdbx_description
1 polymer ?
#
loop_
_entity_poly.entity_id
_entity_poly.type
_entity_poly.pdbx_seq_one_letter_code
_entity_poly.pdbx_strand_id
1 'polypeptide(L)' 'KEAICFAVLANETISGNSSNLKQVTGASKNTLLGKICLP' A
#
# COMPACT_ATOMS: atom_id res chain seq x y z
N LYS A 1 13.67 7.31 -6.75
CA LYS A 1 12.93 7.55 -5.47
C LYS A 1 11.58 6.82 -5.47
N GLU A 2 10.74 7.04 -6.48
CA GLU A 2 9.38 6.46 -6.55
C GLU A 2 9.35 4.94 -6.69
N ALA A 3 10.27 4.34 -7.45
CA ALA A 3 10.37 2.87 -7.57
C ALA A 3 10.55 2.18 -6.21
N ILE A 4 11.32 2.78 -5.30
CA ILE A 4 11.51 2.26 -3.93
C ILE A 4 10.19 2.35 -3.16
N CYS A 5 9.41 3.42 -3.34
CA CYS A 5 8.09 3.54 -2.72
C CYS A 5 7.16 2.40 -3.17
N PHE A 6 7.16 2.02 -4.44
CA PHE A 6 6.38 0.87 -4.91
C PHE A 6 6.85 -0.46 -4.30
N ALA A 7 8.16 -0.66 -4.16
CA ALA A 7 8.70 -1.84 -3.47
C ALA A 7 8.26 -1.91 -2.00
N VAL A 8 8.29 -0.77 -1.29
CA VAL A 8 7.79 -0.68 0.09
C VAL A 8 6.28 -0.96 0.14
N LEU A 9 5.49 -0.39 -0.77
CA LEU A 9 4.04 -0.67 -0.82
C LEU A 9 3.75 -2.16 -1.01
N ALA A 10 4.50 -2.85 -1.88
CA ALA A 10 4.36 -4.30 -2.07
C ALA A 10 4.69 -5.09 -0.80
N ASN A 11 5.75 -4.70 -0.07
CA ASN A 11 6.08 -5.30 1.24
C ASN A 11 4.92 -5.13 2.25
N GLU A 12 4.33 -3.93 2.31
CA GLU A 12 3.19 -3.67 3.19
C GLU A 12 1.96 -4.48 2.77
N THR A 13 1.72 -4.69 1.47
CA THR A 13 0.65 -5.58 0.98
C THR A 13 0.84 -7.01 1.47
N ILE A 14 2.05 -7.57 1.37
CA ILE A 14 2.37 -8.94 1.80
C ILE A 14 2.28 -9.06 3.32
N SER A 15 2.72 -8.03 4.04
CA SER A 15 2.70 -7.98 5.51
C SER A 15 1.30 -7.71 6.08
N GLY A 16 0.32 -7.37 5.24
CA GLY A 16 -1.04 -7.04 5.68
C GLY A 16 -1.15 -5.68 6.40
N ASN A 17 -0.21 -4.78 6.14
CA ASN A 17 -0.17 -3.44 6.74
C ASN A 17 -0.79 -2.40 5.82
N SER A 18 -1.66 -1.55 6.37
CA SER A 18 -2.24 -0.43 5.63
C SER A 18 -1.24 0.72 5.54
N SER A 19 -0.86 1.10 4.33
CA SER A 19 0.15 2.12 4.04
C SER A 19 -0.43 3.46 3.59
N ASN A 20 -1.76 3.57 3.45
CA ASN A 20 -2.41 4.82 3.10
C ASN A 20 -2.54 5.78 4.30
N LEU A 21 -2.46 7.08 4.04
CA LEU A 21 -2.73 8.13 5.02
C LEU A 21 -4.02 8.86 4.65
N LYS A 22 -5.07 8.71 5.46
CA LYS A 22 -6.40 9.29 5.20
C LYS A 22 -6.37 10.80 4.94
N GLN A 23 -5.54 11.53 5.69
CA GLN A 23 -5.37 12.98 5.56
C GLN A 23 -4.73 13.41 4.23
N VAL A 24 -4.00 12.50 3.56
CA VAL A 24 -3.33 12.76 2.28
C VAL A 24 -4.17 12.25 1.12
N THR A 25 -4.78 11.07 1.26
CA THR A 25 -5.51 10.40 0.17
C THR A 25 -7.00 10.71 0.15
N GLY A 26 -7.55 11.32 1.20
CA GLY A 26 -9.00 11.52 1.37
C GLY A 26 -9.79 10.23 1.62
N ALA A 27 -9.12 9.12 1.92
CA ALA A 27 -9.79 7.84 2.14
C ALA A 27 -10.56 7.83 3.48
N SER A 28 -11.74 7.21 3.51
CA SER A 28 -12.55 7.12 4.73
C SER A 28 -11.95 6.17 5.78
N LYS A 29 -11.10 5.22 5.38
CA LYS A 29 -10.48 4.23 6.26
C LYS A 29 -9.05 3.90 5.84
N ASN A 30 -8.31 3.27 6.75
CA ASN A 30 -7.02 2.68 6.43
C ASN A 30 -7.27 1.41 5.59
N THR A 31 -6.48 1.21 4.54
CA THR A 31 -6.66 0.16 3.55
C THR A 31 -5.32 -0.35 3.03
N LEU A 32 -5.26 -1.64 2.70
CA LEU A 32 -4.11 -2.22 2.01
C LEU A 32 -4.07 -1.68 0.58
N LEU A 33 -2.88 -1.24 0.17
CA LEU A 33 -2.62 -0.81 -1.19
C LEU A 33 -1.90 -1.93 -1.93
N GLY A 34 -2.40 -2.30 -3.12
CA GLY A 34 -1.81 -3.37 -3.96
C GLY A 34 -2.69 -4.61 -4.11
N LYS A 35 -2.28 -5.50 -5.01
CA LYS A 35 -2.91 -6.81 -5.28
C LYS A 35 -1.83 -7.85 -5.54
N ILE A 36 -1.96 -9.02 -4.94
CA ILE A 36 -1.09 -10.17 -5.23
C ILE A 36 -1.67 -10.89 -6.45
N CYS A 37 -0.91 -10.92 -7.55
CA CYS A 37 -1.25 -11.69 -8.74
C CYS A 37 -0.44 -12.98 -8.73
N LEU A 38 -1.14 -14.12 -8.60
CA LEU A 38 -0.56 -15.45 -8.73
C LEU A 38 -0.57 -15.85 -10.22
N PRO A 39 0.34 -16.74 -10.67
CA PRO A 39 0.38 -17.22 -12.05
C PRO A 39 -0.91 -17.94 -12.47
#